data_AF-A0A7X9I5C9-F1
#
_entry.id   AF-A0A7X9I5C9-F1
#
_cell.length_a   1.000
_cell.length_b   1.000
_cell.length_c   1.000
_cell.angle_alpha   90.00
_cell.angle_beta   90.00
_cell.angle_gamma   90.00
#
_symmetry.space_group_name_H-M   'P 1'
#
loop_
_entity.id
_entity.type
_entity.pdbx_description
1 polymer ?
#
loop_
_entity_poly.entity_id
_entity_poly.type
_entity_poly.pdbx_seq_one_letter_code
_entity_poly.pdbx_strand_id
1 'polypeptide(L)'
;MSVPKTLKMMALLLLVALLAVACAPAATTETPTEAAPSTEGTSEETTAETSAGPLWTKELRQAIAAAIDREVIVDRVFEGRNTPAYGMVPPSYPYATEPFLDKYGTRDLELSKQLLQDAGYSEENPFVFDLWYPPEHYGTTTADVMQVIKEQLEETGMIVVNLKSENWAEYVDGFVAGEAPFFMLGWFPDFTDPDNWLTPFASCLQSPDNGVNYCNPEMDALLTSAATATDPADREDLYQQIGELYAEDVPTIPLFWEPEFITFRKGIEGVAIGGSFEFNYNVLSFTDEAVPASGSPDTIIIGTTDEVNSLDANDAYATHDWEIIKNTGTALMSYTPGTTELVPGAAADFPVISDGGLTYTFTLKEGLKFADGTPLTAQDYVYSWERLNALEGQVSGLVQVYVQSVEAPDDLTVVYHLNSPIGFFNALAATAPFVPVNPNTFTMDAINAYPETLDGIGAYRMVSNVPGEQLVLEANPYYTGEDAPKIKNVIIKYFADPTTLGNAVEKGEIDIAWRTLGPVESTRLSSIEGLTVMKVDAPSLRYMVFNHTYVLDTAE
;
A
#
# COMPACT_ATOMS: atom_id res chain seq x y z
N MET A 1 21.52 -36.65 -5.98
CA MET A 1 21.57 -36.03 -4.64
C MET A 1 20.36 -35.11 -4.55
N SER A 2 19.47 -35.38 -3.60
CA SER A 2 18.10 -34.86 -3.54
C SER A 2 18.06 -33.47 -2.90
N VAL A 3 17.48 -32.50 -3.59
CA VAL A 3 17.08 -31.19 -3.07
C VAL A 3 15.80 -31.37 -2.24
N PRO A 4 15.65 -30.74 -1.06
CA PRO A 4 14.45 -30.88 -0.24
C PRO A 4 13.27 -30.06 -0.78
N LYS A 5 12.06 -30.64 -0.64
CA LYS A 5 10.77 -30.13 -1.11
C LYS A 5 10.13 -29.14 -0.11
N THR A 6 10.66 -27.93 -0.03
CA THR A 6 10.05 -26.83 0.73
C THR A 6 10.16 -25.56 -0.11
N LEU A 7 9.28 -25.39 -1.10
CA LEU A 7 9.12 -24.11 -1.83
C LEU A 7 7.86 -24.05 -2.74
N LYS A 8 6.80 -24.82 -2.44
CA LYS A 8 5.58 -24.89 -3.28
C LYS A 8 4.29 -24.58 -2.54
N MET A 9 4.36 -23.83 -1.43
CA MET A 9 3.19 -23.56 -0.61
C MET A 9 3.21 -22.11 -0.16
N MET A 10 3.05 -21.20 -1.13
CA MET A 10 2.84 -19.76 -0.89
C MET A 10 1.74 -19.20 -1.80
N ALA A 11 0.93 -20.07 -2.41
CA ALA A 11 -0.18 -19.69 -3.31
C ALA A 11 -1.48 -20.45 -2.98
N LEU A 12 -1.69 -20.85 -1.73
CA LEU A 12 -2.91 -21.58 -1.35
C LEU A 12 -3.27 -21.37 0.12
N LEU A 13 -4.05 -20.33 0.43
CA LEU A 13 -4.81 -20.22 1.68
C LEU A 13 -5.94 -19.19 1.53
N LEU A 14 -6.94 -19.52 0.70
CA LEU A 14 -8.26 -18.90 0.71
C LEU A 14 -9.29 -20.02 0.55
N LEU A 15 -9.93 -20.43 1.66
CA LEU A 15 -11.20 -21.21 1.78
C LEU A 15 -11.31 -21.66 3.27
N VAL A 16 -12.43 -21.68 4.03
CA VAL A 16 -13.88 -21.78 3.77
C VAL A 16 -14.67 -21.39 5.05
N ALA A 17 -15.83 -20.74 4.90
CA ALA A 17 -17.11 -21.04 5.59
C ALA A 17 -18.23 -20.28 4.82
N LEU A 18 -19.27 -20.86 4.21
CA LEU A 18 -20.33 -21.74 4.75
C LEU A 18 -21.05 -22.55 3.62
N LEU A 19 -21.67 -23.67 4.04
CA LEU A 19 -22.41 -24.69 3.27
C LEU A 19 -23.91 -24.38 3.04
N ALA A 20 -24.49 -24.84 1.91
CA ALA A 20 -25.73 -25.66 1.86
C ALA A 20 -26.10 -26.24 0.45
N VAL A 21 -25.89 -27.55 0.30
CA VAL A 21 -26.66 -28.65 -0.35
C VAL A 21 -27.72 -28.37 -1.44
N ALA A 22 -27.57 -29.01 -2.63
CA ALA A 22 -28.62 -29.83 -3.28
C ALA A 22 -28.11 -30.79 -4.39
N CYS A 23 -28.50 -32.07 -4.25
CA CYS A 23 -28.49 -33.28 -5.10
C CYS A 23 -28.03 -33.33 -6.58
N ALA A 24 -27.40 -34.48 -6.89
CA ALA A 24 -26.97 -35.06 -8.19
C ALA A 24 -28.14 -35.68 -9.03
N PRO A 25 -27.96 -36.37 -10.20
CA PRO A 25 -27.06 -37.54 -10.40
C PRO A 25 -26.33 -37.71 -11.76
N ALA A 26 -25.43 -38.69 -11.73
CA ALA A 26 -24.44 -39.21 -12.68
C ALA A 26 -24.91 -39.79 -14.03
N ALA A 27 -23.95 -39.91 -14.98
CA ALA A 27 -23.79 -41.05 -15.91
C ALA A 27 -22.40 -40.98 -16.61
N THR A 28 -21.46 -41.88 -16.28
CA THR A 28 -20.98 -43.08 -17.04
C THR A 28 -19.77 -42.86 -17.95
N THR A 29 -18.76 -43.70 -17.66
CA THR A 29 -17.46 -43.94 -18.27
C THR A 29 -17.52 -44.66 -19.62
N GLU A 30 -16.66 -44.27 -20.57
CA GLU A 30 -16.13 -45.17 -21.60
C GLU A 30 -14.63 -44.93 -21.83
N THR A 31 -13.88 -46.04 -21.87
CA THR A 31 -12.46 -46.17 -22.24
C THR A 31 -12.34 -46.49 -23.74
N PRO A 32 -11.24 -46.11 -24.41
CA PRO A 32 -10.77 -46.88 -25.56
C PRO A 32 -9.28 -47.27 -25.51
N THR A 33 -9.10 -48.59 -25.52
CA THR A 33 -8.20 -49.46 -26.30
C THR A 33 -6.93 -48.91 -26.96
N GLU A 34 -5.84 -49.59 -26.62
CA GLU A 34 -4.49 -49.59 -27.21
C GLU A 34 -4.42 -50.40 -28.53
N ALA A 35 -3.75 -49.85 -29.56
CA ALA A 35 -3.20 -50.61 -30.68
C ALA A 35 -1.93 -49.91 -31.23
N ALA A 36 -0.86 -50.70 -31.43
CA ALA A 36 0.43 -50.31 -32.01
C ALA A 36 0.69 -51.06 -33.34
N PRO A 37 1.83 -50.90 -34.03
CA PRO A 37 2.40 -49.69 -34.63
C PRO A 37 2.64 -49.87 -36.16
N SER A 38 2.95 -48.80 -36.90
CA SER A 38 3.55 -48.90 -38.25
C SER A 38 4.54 -47.77 -38.53
N THR A 39 5.66 -48.14 -39.13
CA THR A 39 6.93 -47.40 -39.28
C THR A 39 7.04 -46.57 -40.56
N GLU A 40 7.83 -45.49 -40.43
CA GLU A 40 8.69 -44.81 -41.40
C GLU A 40 8.11 -43.82 -42.43
N GLY A 41 8.56 -42.57 -42.28
CA GLY A 41 8.50 -41.47 -43.23
C GLY A 41 9.18 -40.25 -42.61
N THR A 42 10.51 -40.24 -42.59
CA THR A 42 11.33 -39.12 -42.13
C THR A 42 11.19 -37.92 -43.07
N SER A 43 10.58 -36.84 -42.59
CA SER A 43 10.84 -35.47 -43.02
C SER A 43 11.34 -34.71 -41.81
N GLU A 44 12.62 -34.33 -41.82
CA GLU A 44 13.15 -33.30 -40.92
C GLU A 44 12.46 -31.97 -41.26
N GLU A 45 11.33 -31.70 -40.63
CA GLU A 45 10.90 -30.33 -40.39
C GLU A 45 11.73 -29.83 -39.21
N THR A 46 12.69 -28.96 -39.51
CA THR A 46 13.34 -28.13 -38.50
C THR A 46 12.30 -27.10 -38.06
N THR A 47 11.35 -27.49 -37.22
CA THR A 47 10.60 -26.54 -36.41
C THR A 47 11.59 -25.99 -35.40
N ALA A 48 12.23 -24.87 -35.76
CA ALA A 48 12.75 -23.99 -34.75
C ALA A 48 11.53 -23.52 -33.94
N GLU A 49 11.26 -24.18 -32.82
CA GLU A 49 10.48 -23.59 -31.74
C GLU A 49 11.30 -22.38 -31.26
N THR A 50 11.09 -21.23 -31.90
CA THR A 50 11.36 -19.95 -31.26
C THR A 50 10.38 -19.88 -30.11
N SER A 51 10.82 -20.22 -28.89
CA SER A 51 10.04 -19.88 -27.69
C SER A 51 9.76 -18.39 -27.78
N ALA A 52 8.49 -18.00 -27.96
CA ALA A 52 8.12 -16.60 -28.03
C ALA A 52 8.64 -15.92 -26.76
N GLY A 53 9.47 -14.89 -26.92
CA GLY A 53 9.94 -14.09 -25.80
C GLY A 53 8.77 -13.34 -25.15
N PRO A 54 8.98 -12.71 -23.99
CA PRO A 54 7.97 -11.87 -23.37
C PRO A 54 7.44 -10.81 -24.34
N LEU A 55 6.13 -10.52 -24.24
CA LEU A 55 5.43 -9.50 -25.02
C LEU A 55 6.13 -8.13 -24.91
N TRP A 56 6.46 -7.74 -23.69
CA TRP A 56 7.00 -6.43 -23.38
C TRP A 56 8.51 -6.42 -23.49
N THR A 57 9.03 -6.06 -24.67
CA THR A 57 10.43 -5.66 -24.80
C THR A 57 10.66 -4.32 -24.11
N LYS A 58 11.92 -4.02 -23.80
CA LYS A 58 12.28 -2.73 -23.19
C LYS A 58 11.86 -1.55 -24.07
N GLU A 59 12.12 -1.64 -25.36
CA GLU A 59 11.79 -0.61 -26.35
C GLU A 59 10.27 -0.37 -26.42
N LEU A 60 9.46 -1.43 -26.31
CA LEU A 60 8.01 -1.28 -26.28
C LEU A 60 7.53 -0.59 -25.00
N ARG A 61 8.08 -0.93 -23.83
CA ARG A 61 7.75 -0.23 -22.59
C ARG A 61 8.14 1.25 -22.64
N GLN A 62 9.30 1.56 -23.20
CA GLN A 62 9.75 2.94 -23.44
C GLN A 62 8.81 3.67 -24.42
N ALA A 63 8.33 3.01 -25.47
CA ALA A 63 7.38 3.59 -26.41
C ALA A 63 6.04 3.94 -25.77
N ILE A 64 5.52 3.06 -24.90
CA ILE A 64 4.30 3.34 -24.10
C ILE A 64 4.55 4.50 -23.14
N ALA A 65 5.67 4.49 -22.40
CA ALA A 65 6.02 5.56 -21.46
C ALA A 65 6.12 6.94 -22.12
N ALA A 66 6.72 7.01 -23.32
CA ALA A 66 6.86 8.24 -24.09
C ALA A 66 5.53 8.78 -24.63
N ALA A 67 4.56 7.91 -24.95
CA ALA A 67 3.27 8.31 -25.50
C ALA A 67 2.27 8.86 -24.46
N ILE A 68 2.42 8.47 -23.19
CA ILE A 68 1.49 8.85 -22.11
C ILE A 68 1.75 10.29 -21.66
N ASP A 69 0.69 11.10 -21.74
CA ASP A 69 0.61 12.48 -21.28
C ASP A 69 -0.22 12.57 -20.00
N ARG A 70 0.49 12.75 -18.89
CA ARG A 70 -0.09 12.78 -17.54
C ARG A 70 -0.88 14.06 -17.28
N GLU A 71 -0.45 15.18 -17.87
CA GLU A 71 -1.15 16.46 -17.76
C GLU A 71 -2.55 16.35 -18.36
N VAL A 72 -2.66 15.74 -19.54
CA VAL A 72 -3.95 15.52 -20.21
C VAL A 72 -4.88 14.61 -19.41
N ILE A 73 -4.34 13.57 -18.75
CA ILE A 73 -5.12 12.69 -17.86
C ILE A 73 -5.65 13.51 -16.68
N VAL A 74 -4.77 14.24 -15.99
CA VAL A 74 -5.09 15.06 -14.82
C VAL A 74 -6.11 16.15 -15.16
N ASP A 75 -5.94 16.86 -16.27
CA ASP A 75 -6.84 17.93 -16.69
C ASP A 75 -8.21 17.43 -17.14
N ARG A 76 -8.26 16.37 -17.96
CA ARG A 76 -9.52 15.89 -18.54
C ARG A 76 -10.38 15.10 -17.55
N VAL A 77 -9.76 14.27 -16.72
CA VAL A 77 -10.48 13.37 -15.80
C VAL A 77 -10.64 14.02 -14.43
N PHE A 78 -9.61 14.73 -13.97
CA PHE A 78 -9.56 15.28 -12.63
C PHE A 78 -9.63 16.80 -12.58
N GLU A 79 -9.78 17.52 -13.70
CA GLU A 79 -9.86 18.99 -13.73
C GLU A 79 -8.73 19.68 -12.94
N GLY A 80 -7.52 19.12 -12.98
CA GLY A 80 -6.34 19.66 -12.27
C GLY A 80 -6.27 19.34 -10.77
N ARG A 81 -7.16 18.47 -10.26
CA ARG A 81 -7.24 18.13 -8.82
C ARG A 81 -6.16 17.14 -8.38
N ASN A 82 -5.76 16.24 -9.28
CA ASN A 82 -4.62 15.34 -9.08
C ASN A 82 -3.32 16.02 -9.54
N THR A 83 -2.16 15.46 -9.18
CA THR A 83 -0.85 15.98 -9.60
C THR A 83 -0.16 14.97 -10.51
N PRO A 84 0.30 15.34 -11.72
CA PRO A 84 1.08 14.45 -12.57
C PRO A 84 2.27 13.83 -11.83
N ALA A 85 2.53 12.53 -12.03
CA ALA A 85 3.60 11.81 -11.35
C ALA A 85 4.68 11.36 -12.34
N TYR A 86 5.91 11.86 -12.16
CA TYR A 86 7.06 11.57 -13.02
C TYR A 86 8.13 10.68 -12.35
N GLY A 87 7.82 10.15 -11.17
CA GLY A 87 8.62 9.20 -10.42
C GLY A 87 7.72 8.35 -9.54
N MET A 88 8.25 7.21 -9.07
CA MET A 88 7.53 6.35 -8.13
C MET A 88 7.62 6.85 -6.69
N VAL A 89 8.63 7.66 -6.35
CA VAL A 89 8.84 8.21 -5.02
C VAL A 89 8.10 9.55 -4.90
N PRO A 90 7.27 9.75 -3.86
CA PRO A 90 6.56 11.00 -3.65
C PRO A 90 7.49 12.21 -3.52
N PRO A 91 7.15 13.39 -4.08
CA PRO A 91 7.98 14.59 -3.94
C PRO A 91 8.19 15.07 -2.50
N SER A 92 7.31 14.67 -1.57
CA SER A 92 7.44 14.97 -0.14
C SER A 92 8.43 14.07 0.61
N TYR A 93 8.94 13.02 -0.04
CA TYR A 93 9.87 12.07 0.56
C TYR A 93 11.33 12.48 0.31
N PRO A 94 12.26 12.12 1.21
CA PRO A 94 13.70 12.30 0.97
C PRO A 94 14.14 11.64 -0.35
N TYR A 95 15.09 12.25 -1.05
CA TYR A 95 15.73 11.69 -2.26
C TYR A 95 14.78 11.41 -3.43
N ALA A 96 13.58 12.01 -3.45
CA ALA A 96 12.65 11.89 -4.57
C ALA A 96 13.23 12.49 -5.85
N THR A 97 13.02 11.80 -6.98
CA THR A 97 13.47 12.19 -8.32
C THR A 97 12.32 12.09 -9.32
N GLU A 98 12.44 12.76 -10.48
CA GLU A 98 11.42 12.76 -11.54
C GLU A 98 11.97 12.18 -12.86
N PRO A 99 12.45 10.92 -12.85
CA PRO A 99 13.25 10.39 -13.95
C PRO A 99 12.47 10.24 -15.27
N PHE A 100 11.14 10.10 -15.22
CA PHE A 100 10.32 10.09 -16.44
C PHE A 100 10.21 11.48 -17.07
N LEU A 101 10.18 12.55 -16.27
CA LEU A 101 10.17 13.91 -16.78
C LEU A 101 11.51 14.22 -17.46
N ASP A 102 12.62 13.84 -16.83
CA ASP A 102 13.96 14.05 -17.36
C ASP A 102 14.18 13.29 -18.68
N LYS A 103 13.64 12.07 -18.78
CA LYS A 103 13.84 11.19 -19.94
C LYS A 103 12.88 11.41 -21.09
N TYR A 104 11.59 11.62 -20.81
CA TYR A 104 10.53 11.68 -21.81
C TYR A 104 9.86 13.05 -21.91
N GLY A 105 10.20 13.99 -21.03
CA GLY A 105 9.44 15.23 -20.87
C GLY A 105 8.02 14.93 -20.37
N THR A 106 7.08 15.83 -20.67
CA THR A 106 5.66 15.61 -20.36
C THR A 106 5.03 14.57 -21.29
N ARG A 107 5.51 14.49 -22.54
CA ARG A 107 5.13 13.56 -23.60
C ARG A 107 6.13 13.63 -24.77
N ASP A 108 6.49 12.50 -25.37
CA ASP A 108 7.27 12.43 -26.61
C ASP A 108 6.66 11.40 -27.59
N LEU A 109 5.65 11.86 -28.36
CA LEU A 109 4.95 11.02 -29.32
C LEU A 109 5.84 10.60 -30.51
N GLU A 110 6.83 11.41 -30.87
CA GLU A 110 7.71 11.11 -32.01
C GLU A 110 8.72 10.02 -31.63
N LEU A 111 9.27 10.06 -30.41
CA LEU A 111 10.07 8.96 -29.87
C LEU A 111 9.26 7.67 -29.79
N SER A 112 8.02 7.72 -29.31
CA SER A 112 7.14 6.54 -29.25
C SER A 112 6.97 5.89 -30.62
N LYS A 113 6.66 6.69 -31.66
CA LYS A 113 6.54 6.21 -33.04
C LYS A 113 7.83 5.61 -33.57
N GLN A 114 8.97 6.25 -33.30
CA GLN A 114 10.28 5.75 -33.73
C GLN A 114 10.58 4.38 -33.10
N LEU A 115 10.38 4.24 -31.80
CA LEU A 115 10.60 2.96 -31.08
C LEU A 115 9.67 1.85 -31.60
N LEU A 116 8.40 2.16 -31.88
CA LEU A 116 7.46 1.20 -32.47
C LEU A 116 7.90 0.75 -33.88
N GLN A 117 8.37 1.67 -34.72
CA GLN A 117 8.89 1.35 -36.05
C GLN A 117 10.14 0.49 -35.99
N ASP A 118 11.07 0.81 -35.08
CA ASP A 118 12.29 0.03 -34.87
C ASP A 118 11.98 -1.39 -34.34
N ALA A 119 10.88 -1.54 -33.59
CA ALA A 119 10.34 -2.83 -33.15
C ALA A 119 9.52 -3.57 -34.25
N GLY A 120 9.32 -2.96 -35.42
CA GLY A 120 8.66 -3.59 -36.58
C GLY A 120 7.15 -3.36 -36.68
N TYR A 121 6.60 -2.41 -35.93
CA TYR A 121 5.18 -2.03 -36.00
C TYR A 121 4.95 -0.90 -37.01
N SER A 122 3.77 -0.91 -37.61
CA SER A 122 3.30 0.11 -38.57
C SER A 122 1.80 0.27 -38.49
N GLU A 123 1.22 1.20 -39.25
CA GLU A 123 -0.25 1.36 -39.32
C GLU A 123 -0.94 0.09 -39.85
N GLU A 124 -0.27 -0.66 -40.72
CA GLU A 124 -0.77 -1.93 -41.28
C GLU A 124 -0.47 -3.16 -40.42
N ASN A 125 0.49 -3.04 -39.50
CA ASN A 125 0.86 -4.08 -38.54
C ASN A 125 0.94 -3.47 -37.13
N PRO A 126 -0.20 -3.15 -36.51
CA PRO A 126 -0.22 -2.48 -35.22
C PRO A 126 0.17 -3.43 -34.09
N PHE A 127 0.75 -2.87 -33.05
CA PHE A 127 0.96 -3.54 -31.77
C PHE A 127 -0.35 -3.61 -31.00
N VAL A 128 -0.87 -4.82 -30.75
CA VAL A 128 -2.18 -5.04 -30.12
C VAL A 128 -2.00 -5.70 -28.76
N PHE A 129 -2.65 -5.16 -27.73
CA PHE A 129 -2.66 -5.76 -26.39
C PHE A 129 -3.90 -5.36 -25.58
N ASP A 130 -4.15 -6.09 -24.51
CA ASP A 130 -5.24 -5.84 -23.57
C ASP A 130 -4.75 -4.96 -22.40
N LEU A 131 -5.57 -3.97 -22.02
CA LEU A 131 -5.34 -3.06 -20.89
C LEU A 131 -6.43 -3.28 -19.83
N TRP A 132 -6.03 -3.77 -18.66
CA TRP A 132 -6.93 -4.18 -17.59
C TRP A 132 -7.06 -3.14 -16.46
N TYR A 133 -8.27 -2.93 -15.94
CA TYR A 133 -8.50 -2.04 -14.79
C TYR A 133 -9.65 -2.49 -13.88
N PRO A 134 -9.62 -2.15 -12.57
CA PRO A 134 -10.74 -2.35 -11.68
C PRO A 134 -11.66 -1.12 -11.68
N PRO A 135 -12.94 -1.22 -12.06
CA PRO A 135 -13.78 -0.04 -12.34
C PRO A 135 -14.18 0.77 -11.09
N GLU A 136 -14.22 0.13 -9.92
CA GLU A 136 -14.74 0.75 -8.69
C GLU A 136 -13.68 0.92 -7.59
N HIS A 137 -12.65 0.07 -7.56
CA HIS A 137 -11.68 0.00 -6.45
C HIS A 137 -10.88 1.32 -6.25
N TYR A 138 -10.46 1.94 -7.35
CA TYR A 138 -9.73 3.22 -7.32
C TYR A 138 -10.64 4.44 -7.60
N GLY A 139 -11.95 4.27 -7.41
CA GLY A 139 -12.95 5.30 -7.68
C GLY A 139 -13.54 5.23 -9.09
N THR A 140 -14.70 5.86 -9.23
CA THR A 140 -15.57 5.77 -10.42
C THR A 140 -14.97 6.39 -11.68
N THR A 141 -13.90 7.17 -11.57
CA THR A 141 -13.18 7.80 -12.68
C THR A 141 -12.17 6.87 -13.36
N THR A 142 -11.95 5.65 -12.83
CA THR A 142 -10.91 4.74 -13.35
C THR A 142 -11.12 4.41 -14.84
N ALA A 143 -12.36 4.16 -15.27
CA ALA A 143 -12.67 3.89 -16.67
C ALA A 143 -12.33 5.07 -17.60
N ASP A 144 -12.54 6.30 -17.14
CA ASP A 144 -12.22 7.51 -17.90
C ASP A 144 -10.70 7.68 -18.06
N VAL A 145 -9.90 7.38 -17.02
CA VAL A 145 -8.43 7.36 -17.10
C VAL A 145 -7.97 6.38 -18.17
N MET A 146 -8.49 5.15 -18.16
CA MET A 146 -8.10 4.12 -19.13
C MET A 146 -8.49 4.47 -20.56
N GLN A 147 -9.65 5.12 -20.73
CA GLN A 147 -10.08 5.62 -22.03
C GLN A 147 -9.14 6.71 -22.56
N VAL A 148 -8.68 7.64 -21.71
CA VAL A 148 -7.69 8.66 -22.10
C VAL A 148 -6.34 8.02 -22.47
N ILE A 149 -5.87 7.04 -21.70
CA ILE A 149 -4.63 6.31 -22.03
C ILE A 149 -4.76 5.60 -23.37
N LYS A 150 -5.87 4.89 -23.61
CA LYS A 150 -6.15 4.25 -24.91
C LYS A 150 -6.08 5.25 -26.06
N GLU A 151 -6.76 6.40 -25.95
CA GLU A 151 -6.72 7.45 -26.97
C GLU A 151 -5.30 7.95 -27.26
N GLN A 152 -4.50 8.21 -26.20
CA GLN A 152 -3.13 8.69 -26.35
C GLN A 152 -2.20 7.68 -27.01
N LEU A 153 -2.37 6.38 -26.71
CA LEU A 153 -1.57 5.31 -27.30
C LEU A 153 -1.96 5.06 -28.76
N GLU A 154 -3.26 5.04 -29.08
CA GLU A 154 -3.75 4.87 -30.45
C GLU A 154 -3.46 6.07 -31.36
N GLU A 155 -3.17 7.25 -30.79
CA GLU A 155 -2.68 8.43 -31.53
C GLU A 155 -1.35 8.17 -32.26
N THR A 156 -0.59 7.16 -31.86
CA THR A 156 0.61 6.72 -32.59
C THR A 156 0.28 6.19 -34.00
N GLY A 157 -0.95 5.73 -34.23
CA GLY A 157 -1.38 5.00 -35.43
C GLY A 157 -0.87 3.56 -35.51
N MET A 158 -0.02 3.14 -34.56
CA MET A 158 0.69 1.84 -34.59
C MET A 158 0.40 0.98 -33.36
N ILE A 159 -0.47 1.45 -32.46
CA ILE A 159 -0.95 0.71 -31.28
C ILE A 159 -2.46 0.56 -31.37
N VAL A 160 -2.98 -0.60 -30.95
CA VAL A 160 -4.40 -0.84 -30.69
C VAL A 160 -4.55 -1.40 -29.29
N VAL A 161 -5.42 -0.78 -28.49
CA VAL A 161 -5.61 -1.15 -27.07
C VAL A 161 -7.02 -1.71 -26.86
N ASN A 162 -7.14 -2.89 -26.26
CA ASN A 162 -8.44 -3.42 -25.84
C ASN A 162 -8.65 -3.20 -24.35
N LEU A 163 -9.63 -2.39 -23.97
CA LEU A 163 -9.95 -2.19 -22.56
C LEU A 163 -10.68 -3.42 -22.00
N LYS A 164 -10.21 -3.89 -20.84
CA LYS A 164 -10.77 -5.00 -20.07
C LYS A 164 -10.98 -4.56 -18.62
N SER A 165 -12.03 -5.05 -17.98
CA SER A 165 -12.35 -4.67 -16.60
C SER A 165 -12.84 -5.86 -15.81
N GLU A 166 -12.42 -5.95 -14.55
CA GLU A 166 -12.81 -6.98 -13.59
C GLU A 166 -13.07 -6.36 -12.22
N ASN A 167 -13.87 -7.03 -11.39
CA ASN A 167 -14.00 -6.60 -10.00
C ASN A 167 -12.68 -6.87 -9.25
N TRP A 168 -12.44 -6.19 -8.12
CA TRP A 168 -11.14 -6.22 -7.44
C TRP A 168 -10.64 -7.63 -7.09
N ALA A 169 -11.53 -8.54 -6.66
CA ALA A 169 -11.13 -9.89 -6.30
C ALA A 169 -10.63 -10.68 -7.52
N GLU A 170 -11.40 -10.69 -8.61
CA GLU A 170 -11.00 -11.33 -9.87
C GLU A 170 -9.74 -10.68 -10.46
N TYR A 171 -9.66 -9.35 -10.37
CA TYR A 171 -8.53 -8.57 -10.87
C TYR A 171 -7.20 -8.96 -10.20
N VAL A 172 -7.21 -9.11 -8.87
CA VAL A 172 -6.05 -9.55 -8.09
C VAL A 172 -5.65 -10.97 -8.47
N ASP A 173 -6.61 -11.89 -8.54
CA ASP A 173 -6.35 -13.27 -8.94
C ASP A 173 -5.70 -13.32 -10.34
N GLY A 174 -6.20 -12.52 -11.29
CA GLY A 174 -5.70 -12.46 -12.67
C GLY A 174 -4.26 -11.97 -12.79
N PHE A 175 -3.90 -10.85 -12.14
CA PHE A 175 -2.51 -10.35 -12.25
C PHE A 175 -1.51 -11.20 -11.46
N VAL A 176 -1.92 -11.80 -10.33
CA VAL A 176 -1.06 -12.73 -9.56
C VAL A 176 -0.84 -14.04 -10.34
N ALA A 177 -1.86 -14.51 -11.06
CA ALA A 177 -1.73 -15.65 -11.98
C ALA A 177 -0.88 -15.31 -13.23
N GLY A 178 -0.54 -14.04 -13.44
CA GLY A 178 0.25 -13.58 -14.58
C GLY A 178 -0.56 -13.44 -15.86
N GLU A 179 -1.89 -13.34 -15.78
CA GLU A 179 -2.82 -13.34 -16.93
C GLU A 179 -3.03 -11.94 -17.53
N ALA A 180 -2.71 -10.88 -16.77
CA ALA A 180 -2.83 -9.50 -17.23
C ALA A 180 -1.49 -8.99 -17.81
N PRO A 181 -1.41 -8.66 -19.12
CA PRO A 181 -0.18 -8.14 -19.73
C PRO A 181 0.14 -6.71 -19.30
N PHE A 182 -0.87 -5.86 -19.17
CA PHE A 182 -0.73 -4.45 -18.83
C PHE A 182 -1.96 -3.97 -18.07
N PHE A 183 -1.76 -3.39 -16.88
CA PHE A 183 -2.84 -3.17 -15.93
C PHE A 183 -2.53 -2.03 -14.95
N MET A 184 -3.54 -1.44 -14.30
CA MET A 184 -3.36 -0.30 -13.39
C MET A 184 -3.43 -0.74 -11.92
N LEU A 185 -2.51 -0.25 -11.11
CA LEU A 185 -2.56 -0.35 -9.65
C LEU A 185 -2.44 1.02 -8.98
N GLY A 186 -2.71 1.02 -7.68
CA GLY A 186 -2.49 2.14 -6.78
C GLY A 186 -1.61 1.74 -5.61
N TRP A 187 -0.81 2.69 -5.11
CA TRP A 187 0.07 2.47 -3.96
C TRP A 187 -0.07 3.58 -2.93
N PHE A 188 0.04 3.20 -1.66
CA PHE A 188 0.01 4.07 -0.50
C PHE A 188 1.24 3.76 0.36
N PRO A 189 1.79 4.73 1.09
CA PRO A 189 2.97 4.52 1.91
C PRO A 189 2.68 3.65 3.13
N ASP A 190 3.47 2.60 3.31
CA ASP A 190 3.52 1.84 4.57
C ASP A 190 4.38 2.57 5.61
N PHE A 191 5.50 3.15 5.16
CA PHE A 191 6.43 3.92 5.98
C PHE A 191 7.12 5.01 5.15
N THR A 192 7.81 5.94 5.82
CA THR A 192 8.47 7.07 5.13
C THR A 192 9.92 6.75 4.74
N ASP A 193 10.11 5.99 3.66
CA ASP A 193 11.40 5.82 2.98
C ASP A 193 11.19 5.52 1.48
N PRO A 194 12.08 5.95 0.57
CA PRO A 194 11.95 5.63 -0.86
C PRO A 194 11.96 4.13 -1.18
N ASP A 195 12.56 3.28 -0.33
CA ASP A 195 12.55 1.83 -0.53
C ASP A 195 11.11 1.27 -0.65
N ASN A 196 10.17 1.80 0.15
CA ASN A 196 8.75 1.43 0.12
C ASN A 196 8.06 1.73 -1.23
N TRP A 197 8.67 2.58 -2.06
CA TRP A 197 8.13 3.01 -3.35
C TRP A 197 8.88 2.42 -4.55
N LEU A 198 9.95 1.67 -4.31
CA LEU A 198 10.85 1.18 -5.37
C LEU A 198 11.01 -0.34 -5.30
N THR A 199 11.42 -0.86 -4.15
CA THR A 199 11.73 -2.28 -3.96
C THR A 199 10.54 -3.22 -4.26
N PRO A 200 9.29 -2.89 -3.86
CA PRO A 200 8.12 -3.71 -4.20
C PRO A 200 7.83 -3.87 -5.69
N PHE A 201 8.39 -3.00 -6.55
CA PHE A 201 8.11 -2.99 -7.99
C PHE A 201 9.33 -3.31 -8.84
N ALA A 202 10.52 -3.05 -8.33
CA ALA A 202 11.77 -3.11 -9.10
C ALA A 202 12.79 -4.12 -8.58
N SER A 203 12.54 -4.78 -7.44
CA SER A 203 13.38 -5.88 -6.98
C SER A 203 12.97 -7.22 -7.57
N CYS A 204 13.92 -8.11 -7.84
CA CYS A 204 13.62 -9.46 -8.31
C CYS A 204 12.79 -10.27 -7.30
N LEU A 205 12.90 -9.97 -6.00
CA LEU A 205 12.23 -10.71 -4.94
C LEU A 205 10.77 -10.28 -4.76
N GLN A 206 10.47 -8.98 -4.73
CA GLN A 206 9.15 -8.47 -4.35
C GLN A 206 8.29 -8.03 -5.55
N SER A 207 8.89 -7.73 -6.71
CA SER A 207 8.10 -7.35 -7.90
C SER A 207 7.05 -8.37 -8.35
N PRO A 208 7.23 -9.70 -8.15
CA PRO A 208 6.19 -10.68 -8.47
C PRO A 208 4.91 -10.52 -7.63
N ASP A 209 5.01 -10.04 -6.39
CA ASP A 209 3.85 -9.87 -5.49
C ASP A 209 2.85 -8.83 -6.02
N ASN A 210 3.32 -7.91 -6.88
CA ASN A 210 2.53 -6.89 -7.56
C ASN A 210 2.27 -7.21 -9.04
N GLY A 211 2.54 -8.44 -9.49
CA GLY A 211 2.36 -8.87 -10.88
C GLY A 211 3.32 -8.21 -11.89
N VAL A 212 4.29 -7.42 -11.43
CA VAL A 212 5.27 -6.75 -12.30
C VAL A 212 6.22 -7.80 -12.90
N ASN A 213 6.68 -8.75 -12.09
CA ASN A 213 7.61 -9.80 -12.48
C ASN A 213 8.91 -9.27 -13.13
N TYR A 214 9.33 -8.06 -12.74
CA TYR A 214 10.57 -7.43 -13.20
C TYR A 214 11.77 -7.97 -12.41
N CYS A 215 12.89 -8.21 -13.10
CA CYS A 215 14.12 -8.59 -12.45
C CYS A 215 15.35 -8.10 -13.25
N ASN A 216 16.11 -7.19 -12.63
CA ASN A 216 17.40 -6.73 -13.14
C ASN A 216 18.43 -6.77 -11.98
N PRO A 217 19.51 -7.58 -12.08
CA PRO A 217 20.53 -7.66 -11.04
C PRO A 217 21.24 -6.34 -10.71
N GLU A 218 21.32 -5.41 -11.66
CA GLU A 218 21.88 -4.06 -11.42
C GLU A 218 20.93 -3.23 -10.55
N MET A 219 19.63 -3.28 -10.85
CA MET A 219 18.61 -2.63 -10.03
C MET A 219 18.59 -3.19 -8.60
N ASP A 220 18.62 -4.53 -8.45
CA ASP A 220 18.70 -5.17 -7.13
C ASP A 220 19.93 -4.71 -6.33
N ALA A 221 21.09 -4.61 -6.98
CA ALA A 221 22.32 -4.16 -6.33
C ALA A 221 22.24 -2.70 -5.89
N LEU A 222 21.63 -1.83 -6.71
CA LEU A 222 21.40 -0.42 -6.37
C LEU A 222 20.40 -0.29 -5.22
N LEU A 223 19.25 -0.97 -5.28
CA LEU A 223 18.24 -0.97 -4.21
C LEU A 223 18.83 -1.46 -2.89
N THR A 224 19.58 -2.56 -2.91
CA THR A 224 20.26 -3.09 -1.71
C THR A 224 21.28 -2.11 -1.16
N SER A 225 22.07 -1.47 -2.02
CA SER A 225 23.05 -0.47 -1.61
C SER A 225 22.37 0.76 -0.99
N ALA A 226 21.29 1.24 -1.59
CA ALA A 226 20.51 2.38 -1.09
C ALA A 226 19.89 2.04 0.27
N ALA A 227 19.26 0.86 0.38
CA ALA A 227 18.66 0.36 1.61
C ALA A 227 19.68 0.25 2.76
N THR A 228 20.91 -0.19 2.47
CA THR A 228 21.97 -0.40 3.49
C THR A 228 22.79 0.85 3.82
N ALA A 229 22.78 1.87 2.95
CA ALA A 229 23.55 3.08 3.15
C ALA A 229 23.03 3.91 4.33
N THR A 230 23.97 4.42 5.13
CA THR A 230 23.70 5.23 6.34
C THR A 230 24.06 6.70 6.17
N ASP A 231 24.89 7.03 5.17
CA ASP A 231 25.20 8.42 4.82
C ASP A 231 24.10 8.97 3.89
N PRO A 232 23.49 10.13 4.23
CA PRO A 232 22.44 10.73 3.40
C PRO A 232 22.87 11.07 1.97
N ALA A 233 24.13 11.49 1.75
CA ALA A 233 24.60 11.86 0.41
C ALA A 233 24.81 10.60 -0.45
N ASP A 234 25.34 9.53 0.13
CA ASP A 234 25.45 8.24 -0.55
C ASP A 234 24.05 7.71 -0.95
N ARG A 235 23.05 7.85 -0.07
CA ARG A 235 21.65 7.47 -0.37
C ARG A 235 21.09 8.31 -1.52
N GLU A 236 21.28 9.63 -1.50
CA GLU A 236 20.83 10.54 -2.56
C GLU A 236 21.39 10.13 -3.93
N ASP A 237 22.70 9.91 -4.02
CA ASP A 237 23.37 9.49 -5.25
C ASP A 237 22.87 8.11 -5.75
N LEU A 238 22.58 7.18 -4.82
CA LEU A 238 22.06 5.86 -5.17
C LEU A 238 20.61 5.94 -5.66
N TYR A 239 19.74 6.72 -5.02
CA TYR A 239 18.36 6.91 -5.48
C TYR A 239 18.27 7.67 -6.81
N GLN A 240 19.22 8.58 -7.09
CA GLN A 240 19.35 9.18 -8.42
C GLN A 240 19.65 8.12 -9.49
N GLN A 241 20.64 7.24 -9.25
CA GLN A 241 20.98 6.14 -10.17
C GLN A 241 19.81 5.15 -10.35
N ILE A 242 19.10 4.82 -9.27
CA ILE A 242 17.89 4.00 -9.33
C ILE A 242 16.85 4.65 -10.21
N GLY A 243 16.56 5.94 -10.03
CA GLY A 243 15.60 6.69 -10.84
C GLY A 243 15.95 6.65 -12.33
N GLU A 244 17.21 6.93 -12.67
CA GLU A 244 17.71 6.88 -14.05
C GLU A 244 17.53 5.51 -14.70
N LEU A 245 17.91 4.43 -13.99
CA LEU A 245 17.70 3.06 -14.47
C LEU A 245 16.21 2.69 -14.53
N TYR A 246 15.39 3.20 -13.61
CA TYR A 246 13.95 2.95 -13.59
C TYR A 246 13.25 3.53 -14.82
N ALA A 247 13.56 4.78 -15.20
CA ALA A 247 13.01 5.36 -16.42
C ALA A 247 13.62 4.76 -17.69
N GLU A 248 14.84 4.21 -17.62
CA GLU A 248 15.44 3.47 -18.73
C GLU A 248 14.77 2.11 -18.95
N ASP A 249 14.59 1.29 -17.91
CA ASP A 249 14.03 -0.06 -18.04
C ASP A 249 12.50 -0.12 -18.00
N VAL A 250 11.87 0.93 -17.46
CA VAL A 250 10.43 1.11 -17.28
C VAL A 250 9.75 -0.12 -16.62
N PRO A 251 10.08 -0.46 -15.35
CA PRO A 251 9.37 -1.53 -14.63
C PRO A 251 7.85 -1.27 -14.56
N THR A 252 7.49 -0.04 -14.19
CA THR A 252 6.12 0.49 -14.15
C THR A 252 6.11 1.93 -14.69
N ILE A 253 4.92 2.51 -14.90
CA ILE A 253 4.76 3.91 -15.35
C ILE A 253 3.94 4.66 -14.29
N PRO A 254 4.52 5.61 -13.52
CA PRO A 254 3.75 6.47 -12.63
C PRO A 254 2.81 7.35 -13.46
N LEU A 255 1.57 7.56 -13.03
CA LEU A 255 0.58 8.38 -13.73
C LEU A 255 0.35 9.71 -13.00
N PHE A 256 -0.19 9.63 -11.79
CA PHE A 256 -0.53 10.80 -10.99
C PHE A 256 -0.61 10.48 -9.49
N TRP A 257 -0.35 11.50 -8.69
CA TRP A 257 -0.60 11.55 -7.26
C TRP A 257 -2.02 12.02 -7.00
N GLU A 258 -2.76 11.27 -6.20
CA GLU A 258 -4.07 11.66 -5.71
C GLU A 258 -3.90 12.27 -4.31
N PRO A 259 -4.23 13.55 -4.12
CA PRO A 259 -4.21 14.14 -2.81
C PRO A 259 -5.44 13.72 -2.01
N GLU A 260 -5.27 13.70 -0.70
CA GLU A 260 -6.36 13.44 0.24
C GLU A 260 -6.82 14.74 0.88
N PHE A 261 -8.04 14.76 1.39
CA PHE A 261 -8.63 15.97 1.96
C PHE A 261 -9.23 15.69 3.32
N ILE A 262 -8.87 16.53 4.30
CA ILE A 262 -9.52 16.57 5.60
C ILE A 262 -10.32 17.86 5.72
N THR A 263 -11.60 17.74 6.05
CA THR A 263 -12.47 18.89 6.29
C THR A 263 -12.86 18.91 7.75
N PHE A 264 -12.71 20.05 8.42
CA PHE A 264 -13.06 20.17 9.83
C PHE A 264 -13.71 21.51 10.14
N ARG A 265 -14.57 21.50 11.14
CA ARG A 265 -15.32 22.69 11.58
C ARG A 265 -14.39 23.69 12.28
N LYS A 266 -14.77 24.97 12.21
CA LYS A 266 -14.07 26.08 12.89
C LYS A 266 -13.93 25.78 14.38
N GLY A 267 -12.74 26.07 14.91
CA GLY A 267 -12.44 25.95 16.33
C GLY A 267 -11.85 24.61 16.74
N ILE A 268 -11.52 23.74 15.78
CA ILE A 268 -10.73 22.53 15.99
C ILE A 268 -9.26 22.83 15.70
N GLU A 269 -8.38 22.43 16.62
CA GLU A 269 -6.93 22.57 16.53
C GLU A 269 -6.25 21.20 16.58
N GLY A 270 -4.97 21.14 16.17
CA GLY A 270 -4.17 19.92 16.21
C GLY A 270 -4.43 18.96 15.04
N VAL A 271 -5.25 19.34 14.05
CA VAL A 271 -5.46 18.56 12.84
C VAL A 271 -4.17 18.58 12.01
N ALA A 272 -3.48 17.45 11.97
CA ALA A 272 -2.25 17.26 11.24
C ALA A 272 -2.19 15.80 10.77
N ILE A 273 -1.86 15.59 9.51
CA ILE A 273 -1.75 14.25 8.91
C ILE A 273 -0.29 14.03 8.49
N GLY A 274 0.34 13.00 9.04
CA GLY A 274 1.71 12.61 8.70
C GLY A 274 1.84 11.97 7.33
N GLY A 275 3.09 11.83 6.84
CA GLY A 275 3.39 11.33 5.48
C GLY A 275 2.85 9.91 5.18
N SER A 276 2.72 9.07 6.20
CA SER A 276 2.14 7.71 6.13
C SER A 276 0.68 7.66 6.62
N PHE A 277 -0.12 8.67 6.27
CA PHE A 277 -1.53 8.80 6.69
C PHE A 277 -1.74 8.80 8.21
N GLU A 278 -0.77 9.28 8.98
CA GLU A 278 -0.87 9.27 10.43
C GLU A 278 -1.78 10.39 10.92
N PHE A 279 -2.96 10.03 11.44
CA PHE A 279 -3.85 10.97 12.09
C PHE A 279 -3.91 10.73 13.60
N ASN A 280 -3.17 11.54 14.37
CA ASN A 280 -3.10 11.41 15.82
C ASN A 280 -4.25 12.15 16.51
N TYR A 281 -5.10 11.43 17.25
CA TYR A 281 -6.26 12.04 17.91
C TYR A 281 -5.93 12.71 19.24
N ASN A 282 -4.80 12.38 19.87
CA ASN A 282 -4.45 12.86 21.21
C ASN A 282 -4.05 14.35 21.21
N VAL A 283 -3.60 14.86 20.07
CA VAL A 283 -3.22 16.26 19.89
C VAL A 283 -4.39 17.19 19.59
N LEU A 284 -5.54 16.62 19.18
CA LEU A 284 -6.75 17.37 18.83
C LEU A 284 -7.31 18.12 20.04
N SER A 285 -7.78 19.34 19.82
CA SER A 285 -8.46 20.14 20.82
C SER A 285 -9.52 21.06 20.23
N PHE A 286 -10.46 21.47 21.08
CA PHE A 286 -11.41 22.52 20.78
C PHE A 286 -10.94 23.85 21.37
N THR A 287 -11.01 24.92 20.59
CA THR A 287 -10.92 26.31 21.09
C THR A 287 -12.16 26.68 21.90
N ASP A 288 -12.07 27.75 22.69
CA ASP A 288 -13.21 28.27 23.49
C ASP A 288 -14.43 28.68 22.64
N GLU A 289 -14.23 29.01 21.35
CA GLU A 289 -15.29 29.40 20.42
C GLU A 289 -15.91 28.20 19.67
N ALA A 290 -15.36 27.00 19.83
CA ALA A 290 -15.82 25.83 19.10
C ALA A 290 -17.23 25.42 19.53
N VAL A 291 -17.98 24.87 18.58
CA VAL A 291 -19.29 24.25 18.85
C VAL A 291 -19.21 22.78 18.42
N PRO A 292 -18.75 21.88 19.30
CA PRO A 292 -18.62 20.45 19.01
C PRO A 292 -19.94 19.84 18.54
N ALA A 293 -19.90 18.96 17.56
CA ALA A 293 -21.07 18.24 17.02
C ALA A 293 -21.76 17.39 18.10
N SER A 294 -20.99 16.89 19.05
CA SER A 294 -21.48 16.17 20.24
C SER A 294 -22.21 17.07 21.25
N GLY A 295 -22.05 18.39 21.16
CA GLY A 295 -22.46 19.34 22.19
C GLY A 295 -21.54 19.38 23.42
N SER A 296 -20.41 18.66 23.42
CA SER A 296 -19.45 18.59 24.52
C SER A 296 -18.01 18.74 24.02
N PRO A 297 -17.16 19.57 24.66
CA PRO A 297 -15.74 19.65 24.31
C PRO A 297 -14.94 18.37 24.68
N ASP A 298 -15.55 17.46 25.45
CA ASP A 298 -14.95 16.17 25.80
C ASP A 298 -15.14 15.09 24.74
N THR A 299 -15.86 15.37 23.65
CA THR A 299 -16.17 14.39 22.59
C THR A 299 -16.04 15.01 21.21
N ILE A 300 -15.16 14.44 20.39
CA ILE A 300 -15.04 14.76 18.96
C ILE A 300 -15.64 13.65 18.11
N ILE A 301 -16.35 14.03 17.04
CA ILE A 301 -16.95 13.09 16.08
C ILE A 301 -16.21 13.21 14.74
N ILE A 302 -15.52 12.15 14.35
CA ILE A 302 -14.82 12.03 13.08
C ILE A 302 -15.67 11.16 12.15
N GLY A 303 -15.97 11.61 10.95
CA GLY A 303 -16.62 10.82 9.91
C GLY A 303 -15.61 10.34 8.88
N THR A 304 -15.76 9.10 8.40
CA THR A 304 -14.98 8.52 7.31
C THR A 304 -15.87 7.63 6.44
N THR A 305 -15.45 7.36 5.20
CA THR A 305 -16.05 6.32 4.35
C THR A 305 -15.28 5.01 4.38
N ASP A 306 -14.17 4.94 5.11
CA ASP A 306 -13.43 3.69 5.27
C ASP A 306 -14.21 2.68 6.11
N GLU A 307 -13.77 1.44 6.07
CA GLU A 307 -14.30 0.35 6.87
C GLU A 307 -13.18 -0.32 7.66
N VAL A 308 -13.54 -0.94 8.79
CA VAL A 308 -12.62 -1.76 9.57
C VAL A 308 -12.53 -3.14 8.93
N ASN A 309 -11.32 -3.55 8.54
CA ASN A 309 -11.07 -4.89 8.00
C ASN A 309 -10.51 -5.82 9.09
N SER A 310 -9.54 -5.34 9.86
CA SER A 310 -8.98 -6.07 11.00
C SER A 310 -8.39 -5.10 12.02
N LEU A 311 -8.67 -5.27 13.31
CA LEU A 311 -8.04 -4.50 14.41
C LEU A 311 -6.96 -5.30 15.14
N ASP A 312 -6.46 -6.35 14.49
CA ASP A 312 -5.35 -7.17 14.96
C ASP A 312 -4.05 -6.69 14.31
N ALA A 313 -3.11 -6.18 15.10
CA ALA A 313 -1.85 -5.64 14.58
C ALA A 313 -1.00 -6.68 13.82
N ASN A 314 -1.20 -7.98 14.03
CA ASN A 314 -0.49 -9.03 13.28
C ASN A 314 -1.23 -9.49 12.02
N ASP A 315 -2.33 -8.83 11.66
CA ASP A 315 -3.16 -9.12 10.49
C ASP A 315 -3.43 -7.88 9.64
N ALA A 316 -3.86 -6.80 10.29
CA ALA A 316 -4.35 -5.57 9.68
C ALA A 316 -3.37 -4.98 8.67
N TYR A 317 -3.89 -4.62 7.49
CA TYR A 317 -3.11 -3.97 6.43
C TYR A 317 -3.79 -2.73 5.83
N ALA A 318 -5.08 -2.49 6.14
CA ALA A 318 -5.76 -1.31 5.65
C ALA A 318 -5.32 -0.05 6.42
N THR A 319 -5.24 1.09 5.72
CA THR A 319 -4.84 2.38 6.31
C THR A 319 -5.72 2.77 7.50
N HIS A 320 -7.05 2.58 7.39
CA HIS A 320 -7.98 2.89 8.48
C HIS A 320 -7.75 2.00 9.70
N ASP A 321 -7.50 0.71 9.50
CA ASP A 321 -7.18 -0.22 10.59
C ASP A 321 -5.91 0.22 11.33
N TRP A 322 -4.88 0.60 10.58
CA TRP A 322 -3.62 1.12 11.13
C TRP A 322 -3.82 2.44 11.88
N GLU A 323 -4.70 3.32 11.41
CA GLU A 323 -5.08 4.55 12.13
C GLU A 323 -5.66 4.21 13.52
N ILE A 324 -6.58 3.26 13.60
CA ILE A 324 -7.18 2.84 14.89
C ILE A 324 -6.13 2.16 15.78
N ILE A 325 -5.33 1.24 15.24
CA ILE A 325 -4.30 0.51 15.98
C ILE A 325 -3.25 1.48 16.53
N LYS A 326 -2.83 2.49 15.76
CA LYS A 326 -1.85 3.49 16.22
C LYS A 326 -2.42 4.53 17.19
N ASN A 327 -3.73 4.75 17.22
CA ASN A 327 -4.37 5.60 18.23
C ASN A 327 -4.68 4.83 19.54
N THR A 328 -4.82 3.51 19.47
CA THR A 328 -5.10 2.63 20.62
C THR A 328 -3.86 1.90 21.16
N GLY A 329 -2.79 1.87 20.38
CA GLY A 329 -1.48 1.29 20.69
C GLY A 329 -0.34 2.28 20.46
N THR A 330 0.90 1.81 20.59
CA THR A 330 2.09 2.60 20.27
C THR A 330 3.20 1.64 19.85
N ALA A 331 3.79 1.85 18.68
CA ALA A 331 4.93 1.07 18.21
C ALA A 331 6.23 1.54 18.90
N LEU A 332 7.35 0.87 18.65
CA LEU A 332 8.63 1.23 19.28
C LEU A 332 9.07 2.64 18.88
N MET A 333 8.92 2.96 17.60
CA MET A 333 9.13 4.29 17.04
C MET A 333 7.77 4.94 16.69
N SER A 334 7.78 6.23 16.39
CA SER A 334 6.62 7.00 15.95
C SER A 334 7.09 8.18 15.10
N TYR A 335 6.16 9.01 14.62
CA TYR A 335 6.48 10.25 13.94
C TYR A 335 5.94 11.44 14.73
N THR A 336 6.63 12.58 14.65
CA THR A 336 6.05 13.84 15.12
C THR A 336 4.76 14.11 14.32
N PRO A 337 3.60 14.34 14.96
CA PRO A 337 2.32 14.49 14.26
C PRO A 337 2.38 15.50 13.12
N GLY A 338 1.89 15.10 11.93
CA GLY A 338 1.90 15.95 10.74
C GLY A 338 3.22 16.02 9.97
N THR A 339 4.23 15.24 10.36
CA THR A 339 5.56 15.26 9.73
C THR A 339 6.01 13.85 9.36
N THR A 340 7.20 13.76 8.76
CA THR A 340 7.94 12.53 8.51
C THR A 340 9.12 12.35 9.48
N GLU A 341 9.22 13.20 10.51
CA GLU A 341 10.30 13.15 11.49
C GLU A 341 10.07 12.00 12.48
N LEU A 342 10.97 11.01 12.47
CA LEU A 342 10.93 9.90 13.42
C LEU A 342 11.27 10.35 14.83
N VAL A 343 10.54 9.81 15.81
CA VAL A 343 10.73 10.02 17.25
C VAL A 343 10.50 8.71 18.02
N PRO A 344 11.03 8.57 19.25
CA PRO A 344 10.73 7.41 20.09
C PRO A 344 9.24 7.31 20.46
N GLY A 345 8.63 6.14 20.20
CA GLY A 345 7.26 5.80 20.57
C GLY A 345 7.21 5.16 21.95
N ALA A 346 7.05 3.84 22.01
CA ALA A 346 7.17 3.06 23.24
C ALA A 346 8.62 2.93 23.72
N ALA A 347 9.59 3.11 22.82
CA ALA A 347 11.01 3.20 23.17
C ALA A 347 11.31 4.52 23.92
N ALA A 348 12.29 4.47 24.81
CA ALA A 348 12.77 5.63 25.57
C ALA A 348 13.70 6.53 24.75
N ASP A 349 14.39 5.97 23.75
CA ASP A 349 15.30 6.64 22.83
C ASP A 349 15.38 5.83 21.51
N PHE A 350 16.09 6.35 20.51
CA PHE A 350 16.48 5.60 19.32
C PHE A 350 17.29 4.34 19.69
N PRO A 351 17.19 3.27 18.89
CA PRO A 351 17.86 2.02 19.20
C PRO A 351 19.38 2.13 19.08
N VAL A 352 20.07 1.30 19.85
CA VAL A 352 21.48 1.01 19.60
C VAL A 352 21.57 0.02 18.43
N ILE A 353 22.30 0.42 17.37
CA ILE A 353 22.50 -0.40 16.17
C ILE A 353 23.88 -1.06 16.23
N SER A 354 23.93 -2.39 16.09
CA SER A 354 25.18 -3.17 16.10
C SER A 354 25.24 -4.19 14.96
N ASP A 355 26.32 -4.97 14.92
CA ASP A 355 26.54 -6.08 13.98
C ASP A 355 26.42 -5.68 12.50
N GLY A 356 26.90 -4.48 12.17
CA GLY A 356 26.86 -3.95 10.81
C GLY A 356 25.45 -3.58 10.33
N GLY A 357 24.54 -3.24 11.24
CA GLY A 357 23.15 -2.89 10.92
C GLY A 357 22.18 -4.06 10.98
N LEU A 358 22.60 -5.20 11.53
CA LEU A 358 21.78 -6.40 11.65
C LEU A 358 21.04 -6.51 12.98
N THR A 359 21.47 -5.78 14.01
CA THR A 359 20.90 -5.86 15.35
C THR A 359 20.47 -4.48 15.81
N TYR A 360 19.20 -4.36 16.22
CA TYR A 360 18.58 -3.14 16.75
C TYR A 360 18.09 -3.40 18.17
N THR A 361 18.68 -2.70 19.15
CA THR A 361 18.32 -2.82 20.56
C THR A 361 17.56 -1.59 21.02
N PHE A 362 16.28 -1.76 21.35
CA PHE A 362 15.41 -0.73 21.91
C PHE A 362 15.31 -0.89 23.42
N THR A 363 15.38 0.23 24.14
CA THR A 363 15.01 0.30 25.56
C THR A 363 13.61 0.89 25.66
N LEU A 364 12.69 0.21 26.34
CA LEU A 364 11.31 0.66 26.56
C LEU A 364 11.24 1.75 27.61
N LYS A 365 10.23 2.62 27.49
CA LYS A 365 9.85 3.54 28.58
C LYS A 365 9.41 2.72 29.80
N GLU A 366 9.81 3.16 30.99
CA GLU A 366 9.44 2.47 32.23
C GLU A 366 7.95 2.61 32.54
N GLY A 367 7.35 1.54 33.08
CA GLY A 367 6.00 1.59 33.66
C GLY A 367 4.85 1.63 32.65
N LEU A 368 5.11 1.33 31.38
CA LEU A 368 4.07 1.19 30.36
C LEU A 368 3.05 0.10 30.74
N LYS A 369 1.80 0.35 30.39
CA LYS A 369 0.66 -0.54 30.67
C LYS A 369 -0.30 -0.57 29.51
N PHE A 370 -0.88 -1.74 29.29
CA PHE A 370 -2.09 -1.87 28.48
C PHE A 370 -3.27 -1.17 29.17
N ALA A 371 -4.29 -0.81 28.40
CA ALA A 371 -5.46 -0.10 28.93
C ALA A 371 -6.31 -0.93 29.93
N ASP A 372 -6.12 -2.27 29.95
CA ASP A 372 -6.67 -3.17 30.98
C ASP A 372 -5.91 -3.10 32.33
N GLY A 373 -4.78 -2.39 32.37
CA GLY A 373 -3.92 -2.17 33.53
C GLY A 373 -2.80 -3.18 33.71
N THR A 374 -2.70 -4.20 32.85
CA THR A 374 -1.57 -5.13 32.84
C THR A 374 -0.28 -4.41 32.40
N PRO A 375 0.88 -4.75 32.99
CA PRO A 375 2.14 -4.15 32.60
C PRO A 375 2.55 -4.61 31.19
N LEU A 376 3.09 -3.69 30.41
CA LEU A 376 3.82 -4.01 29.18
C LEU A 376 5.29 -4.30 29.52
N THR A 377 5.84 -5.34 28.93
CA THR A 377 7.26 -5.70 28.99
C THR A 377 7.79 -5.98 27.59
N ALA A 378 9.12 -6.07 27.45
CA ALA A 378 9.77 -6.49 26.22
C ALA A 378 9.31 -7.88 25.72
N GLN A 379 8.84 -8.76 26.62
CA GLN A 379 8.33 -10.07 26.25
C GLN A 379 7.04 -9.99 25.41
N ASP A 380 6.27 -8.91 25.49
CA ASP A 380 5.07 -8.71 24.68
C ASP A 380 5.41 -8.45 23.20
N TYR A 381 6.58 -7.88 22.92
CA TYR A 381 7.09 -7.72 21.56
C TYR A 381 7.56 -9.07 20.98
N VAL A 382 8.23 -9.89 21.79
CA VAL A 382 8.59 -11.27 21.41
C VAL A 382 7.32 -12.08 21.13
N TYR A 383 6.31 -11.99 22.00
CA TYR A 383 5.02 -12.64 21.82
C TYR A 383 4.36 -12.22 20.50
N SER A 384 4.32 -10.91 20.22
CA SER A 384 3.72 -10.35 19.01
C SER A 384 4.46 -10.82 17.75
N TRP A 385 5.79 -10.90 17.79
CA TRP A 385 6.60 -11.42 16.69
C TRP A 385 6.39 -12.92 16.45
N GLU A 386 6.39 -13.72 17.52
CA GLU A 386 6.11 -15.16 17.44
C GLU A 386 4.71 -15.42 16.87
N ARG A 387 3.73 -14.60 17.28
CA ARG A 387 2.36 -14.68 16.81
C ARG A 387 2.22 -14.29 15.34
N LEU A 388 2.85 -13.19 14.92
CA LEU A 388 2.89 -12.78 13.51
C LEU A 388 3.46 -13.89 12.62
N ASN A 389 4.52 -14.57 13.08
CA ASN A 389 5.10 -15.70 12.36
C ASN A 389 4.24 -16.97 12.37
N ALA A 390 3.54 -17.23 13.46
CA ALA A 390 2.72 -18.43 13.58
C ALA A 390 1.43 -18.32 12.76
N LEU A 391 0.85 -17.13 12.67
CA LEU A 391 -0.46 -16.92 12.06
C LEU A 391 -0.41 -16.43 10.62
N GLU A 392 0.70 -15.79 10.20
CA GLU A 392 0.89 -15.30 8.83
C GLU A 392 -0.29 -14.45 8.33
N GLY A 393 -0.76 -13.51 9.18
CA GLY A 393 -1.81 -12.55 8.82
C GLY A 393 -1.41 -11.65 7.64
N GLN A 394 -2.34 -10.84 7.12
CA GLN A 394 -2.14 -10.16 5.83
C GLN A 394 -0.86 -9.29 5.78
N VAL A 395 -0.54 -8.60 6.88
CA VAL A 395 0.64 -7.74 7.01
C VAL A 395 1.97 -8.48 7.19
N SER A 396 1.97 -9.80 7.42
CA SER A 396 3.16 -10.56 7.83
C SER A 396 4.34 -10.42 6.87
N GLY A 397 4.07 -10.41 5.55
CA GLY A 397 5.10 -10.25 4.51
C GLY A 397 5.90 -8.94 4.62
N LEU A 398 5.27 -7.84 5.05
CA LEU A 398 5.93 -6.54 5.25
C LEU A 398 7.01 -6.61 6.34
N VAL A 399 6.84 -7.50 7.33
CA VAL A 399 7.77 -7.61 8.47
C VAL A 399 8.76 -8.75 8.28
N GLN A 400 8.29 -9.94 7.87
CA GLN A 400 9.08 -11.17 7.80
C GLN A 400 10.23 -11.10 6.80
N VAL A 401 10.08 -10.32 5.72
CA VAL A 401 11.15 -10.13 4.74
C VAL A 401 12.38 -9.47 5.38
N TYR A 402 12.18 -8.61 6.39
CA TYR A 402 13.27 -7.87 7.04
C TYR A 402 13.69 -8.44 8.40
N VAL A 403 12.76 -8.92 9.21
CA VAL A 403 13.03 -9.38 10.58
C VAL A 403 13.30 -10.88 10.60
N GLN A 404 14.39 -11.28 11.23
CA GLN A 404 14.78 -12.67 11.46
C GLN A 404 14.27 -13.21 12.79
N SER A 405 14.48 -12.46 13.87
CA SER A 405 14.08 -12.87 15.22
C SER A 405 13.98 -11.68 16.17
N VAL A 406 13.21 -11.86 17.25
CA VAL A 406 13.06 -10.88 18.33
C VAL A 406 13.33 -11.57 19.67
N GLU A 407 14.13 -10.93 20.52
CA GLU A 407 14.40 -11.40 21.88
C GLU A 407 14.24 -10.28 22.92
N ALA A 408 14.01 -10.68 24.17
CA ALA A 408 13.86 -9.79 25.32
C ALA A 408 14.80 -10.24 26.46
N PRO A 409 16.05 -9.76 26.51
CA PRO A 409 16.99 -10.16 27.55
C PRO A 409 16.56 -9.72 28.97
N ASP A 410 15.72 -8.70 29.08
CA ASP A 410 15.06 -8.25 30.31
C ASP A 410 13.74 -7.54 30.00
N ASP A 411 12.99 -7.12 31.03
CA ASP A 411 11.64 -6.56 30.91
C ASP A 411 11.57 -5.26 30.08
N LEU A 412 12.69 -4.55 29.89
CA LEU A 412 12.73 -3.24 29.22
C LEU A 412 13.56 -3.24 27.95
N THR A 413 14.19 -4.34 27.57
CA THR A 413 15.09 -4.39 26.42
C THR A 413 14.50 -5.30 25.36
N VAL A 414 14.20 -4.77 24.18
CA VAL A 414 13.77 -5.54 23.01
C VAL A 414 14.87 -5.51 21.97
N VAL A 415 15.25 -6.66 21.44
CA VAL A 415 16.29 -6.80 20.43
C VAL A 415 15.70 -7.42 19.18
N TYR A 416 15.79 -6.70 18.06
CA TYR A 416 15.46 -7.22 16.73
C TYR A 416 16.74 -7.59 15.99
N HIS A 417 16.73 -8.78 15.39
CA HIS A 417 17.74 -9.22 14.44
C HIS A 417 17.15 -9.25 13.04
N LEU A 418 17.86 -8.71 12.07
CA LEU A 418 17.40 -8.55 10.69
C LEU A 418 18.00 -9.61 9.76
N ASN A 419 17.29 -9.96 8.69
CA ASN A 419 17.77 -10.86 7.64
C ASN A 419 18.91 -10.24 6.82
N SER A 420 18.90 -8.90 6.70
CA SER A 420 19.89 -8.11 6.00
C SER A 420 19.95 -6.70 6.62
N PRO A 421 21.07 -5.96 6.47
CA PRO A 421 21.13 -4.61 7.00
C PRO A 421 20.20 -3.69 6.20
N ILE A 422 19.39 -2.91 6.89
CA ILE A 422 18.53 -1.88 6.29
C ILE A 422 18.59 -0.62 7.15
N GLY A 423 18.68 0.54 6.52
CA GLY A 423 18.75 1.86 7.15
C GLY A 423 17.39 2.44 7.54
N PHE A 424 16.31 1.88 6.98
CA PHE A 424 14.93 2.32 7.23
C PHE A 424 14.22 1.53 8.34
N PHE A 425 14.91 0.66 9.09
CA PHE A 425 14.26 -0.18 10.10
C PHE A 425 13.53 0.63 11.18
N ASN A 426 14.04 1.81 11.55
CA ASN A 426 13.34 2.70 12.49
C ASN A 426 11.99 3.19 11.93
N ALA A 427 11.90 3.42 10.62
CA ALA A 427 10.65 3.79 9.96
C ALA A 427 9.66 2.62 9.93
N LEU A 428 10.15 1.41 9.66
CA LEU A 428 9.36 0.19 9.74
C LEU A 428 8.86 -0.07 11.17
N ALA A 429 9.71 0.15 12.18
CA ALA A 429 9.39 0.00 13.60
C ALA A 429 8.41 1.06 14.15
N ALA A 430 7.98 2.02 13.32
CA ALA A 430 6.90 2.97 13.63
C ALA A 430 5.52 2.52 13.09
N THR A 431 5.45 1.44 12.32
CA THR A 431 4.22 0.97 11.68
C THR A 431 3.33 0.17 12.64
N ALA A 432 2.04 0.02 12.29
CA ALA A 432 1.06 -0.71 13.09
C ALA A 432 1.46 -2.16 13.46
N PRO A 433 2.10 -2.98 12.58
CA PRO A 433 2.51 -4.33 12.98
C PRO A 433 3.61 -4.39 14.06
N PHE A 434 4.23 -3.26 14.39
CA PHE A 434 5.18 -3.14 15.51
C PHE A 434 4.50 -2.67 16.81
N VAL A 435 3.19 -2.46 16.81
CA VAL A 435 2.42 -2.28 18.05
C VAL A 435 2.29 -3.64 18.75
N PRO A 436 2.72 -3.77 20.02
CA PRO A 436 2.61 -5.03 20.73
C PRO A 436 1.14 -5.34 21.02
N VAL A 437 0.74 -6.58 20.74
CA VAL A 437 -0.63 -7.05 21.05
C VAL A 437 -0.73 -7.46 22.51
N ASN A 438 -1.89 -7.21 23.13
CA ASN A 438 -2.18 -7.68 24.48
C ASN A 438 -2.57 -9.17 24.45
N PRO A 439 -1.80 -10.09 25.08
CA PRO A 439 -2.10 -11.53 25.06
C PRO A 439 -3.46 -11.92 25.67
N ASN A 440 -4.08 -11.05 26.47
CA ASN A 440 -5.44 -11.26 27.00
C ASN A 440 -6.53 -11.15 25.92
N THR A 441 -6.25 -10.42 24.83
CA THR A 441 -7.20 -10.17 23.73
C THR A 441 -6.80 -10.91 22.45
N PHE A 442 -5.50 -11.03 22.21
CA PHE A 442 -4.93 -11.60 20.99
C PHE A 442 -4.12 -12.85 21.34
N THR A 443 -4.71 -14.02 21.13
CA THR A 443 -4.09 -15.30 21.48
C THR A 443 -3.21 -15.85 20.35
N MET A 444 -2.24 -16.69 20.69
CA MET A 444 -1.24 -17.24 19.76
C MET A 444 -1.83 -18.13 18.65
N ASP A 445 -3.06 -18.61 18.82
CA ASP A 445 -3.69 -19.64 18.00
C ASP A 445 -4.71 -19.12 16.98
N ALA A 446 -5.07 -17.83 17.02
CA ALA A 446 -6.05 -17.27 16.12
C ALA A 446 -5.86 -15.77 15.89
N ILE A 447 -6.10 -15.34 14.65
CA ILE A 447 -6.31 -13.93 14.30
C ILE A 447 -7.63 -13.46 14.92
N ASN A 448 -7.62 -12.29 15.56
CA ASN A 448 -8.80 -11.68 16.16
C ASN A 448 -9.09 -10.33 15.51
N ALA A 449 -9.63 -10.38 14.28
CA ALA A 449 -9.87 -9.19 13.46
C ALA A 449 -10.88 -8.19 14.06
N TYR A 450 -11.82 -8.66 14.89
CA TYR A 450 -12.88 -7.83 15.48
C TYR A 450 -12.99 -8.05 16.98
N PRO A 451 -11.99 -7.61 17.77
CA PRO A 451 -12.02 -7.77 19.22
C PRO A 451 -13.13 -6.92 19.84
N GLU A 452 -13.70 -7.37 20.96
CA GLU A 452 -14.74 -6.60 21.68
C GLU A 452 -14.20 -5.27 22.25
N THR A 453 -12.95 -5.30 22.70
CA THR A 453 -12.18 -4.15 23.19
C THR A 453 -10.80 -4.13 22.55
N LEU A 454 -10.23 -2.93 22.41
CA LEU A 454 -8.84 -2.77 21.94
C LEU A 454 -8.07 -2.00 23.01
N ASP A 455 -7.53 -2.77 23.95
CA ASP A 455 -6.83 -2.28 25.14
C ASP A 455 -5.31 -2.31 24.93
N GLY A 456 -4.83 -1.51 23.98
CA GLY A 456 -3.39 -1.31 23.74
C GLY A 456 -2.74 -0.34 24.74
N ILE A 457 -1.52 0.09 24.42
CA ILE A 457 -0.74 1.04 25.23
C ILE A 457 -0.85 2.50 24.76
N GLY A 458 -1.71 2.76 23.77
CA GLY A 458 -1.85 4.05 23.12
C GLY A 458 -2.69 5.04 23.91
N ALA A 459 -2.90 6.21 23.30
CA ALA A 459 -3.57 7.34 23.92
C ALA A 459 -5.07 7.09 24.18
N TYR A 460 -5.69 6.23 23.39
CA TYR A 460 -7.07 5.82 23.54
C TYR A 460 -7.20 4.30 23.71
N ARG A 461 -8.40 3.84 24.05
CA ARG A 461 -8.81 2.43 23.99
C ARG A 461 -10.17 2.33 23.29
N MET A 462 -10.42 1.24 22.60
CA MET A 462 -11.73 1.00 22.00
C MET A 462 -12.69 0.38 23.01
N VAL A 463 -13.87 0.99 23.16
CA VAL A 463 -14.92 0.53 24.07
C VAL A 463 -16.19 0.06 23.37
N SER A 464 -16.33 0.36 22.08
CA SER A 464 -17.45 -0.13 21.26
C SER A 464 -17.08 -0.08 19.77
N ASN A 465 -17.48 -1.11 19.03
CA ASN A 465 -17.48 -1.13 17.57
C ASN A 465 -18.82 -1.71 17.10
N VAL A 466 -19.59 -0.89 16.37
CA VAL A 466 -20.81 -1.32 15.67
C VAL A 466 -20.50 -1.24 14.18
N PRO A 467 -20.23 -2.39 13.52
CA PRO A 467 -19.80 -2.43 12.13
C PRO A 467 -20.71 -1.63 11.20
N GLY A 468 -20.11 -0.80 10.34
CA GLY A 468 -20.82 0.05 9.38
C GLY A 468 -21.57 1.25 10.00
N GLU A 469 -21.60 1.40 11.32
CA GLU A 469 -22.25 2.52 12.00
C GLU A 469 -21.23 3.43 12.68
N GLN A 470 -20.54 2.92 13.71
CA GLN A 470 -19.57 3.72 14.48
C GLN A 470 -18.60 2.88 15.31
N LEU A 471 -17.44 3.46 15.59
CA LEU A 471 -16.46 2.99 16.57
C LEU A 471 -16.24 4.06 17.64
N VAL A 472 -16.21 3.67 18.91
CA VAL A 472 -16.06 4.59 20.05
C VAL A 472 -14.76 4.31 20.79
N LEU A 473 -13.96 5.37 20.92
CA LEU A 473 -12.72 5.40 21.68
C LEU A 473 -12.85 6.28 22.92
N GLU A 474 -12.26 5.84 24.02
CA GLU A 474 -12.12 6.61 25.26
C GLU A 474 -10.64 6.83 25.58
N ALA A 475 -10.30 7.95 26.20
CA ALA A 475 -8.93 8.22 26.64
C ALA A 475 -8.43 7.10 27.56
N ASN A 476 -7.24 6.57 27.27
CA ASN A 476 -6.62 5.53 28.07
C ASN A 476 -6.15 6.14 29.42
N PRO A 477 -6.65 5.66 30.57
CA PRO A 477 -6.29 6.23 31.87
C PRO A 477 -4.82 6.01 32.26
N TYR A 478 -4.10 5.10 31.58
CA TYR A 478 -2.69 4.84 31.81
C TYR A 478 -1.76 5.61 30.86
N TYR A 479 -2.31 6.26 29.82
CA TYR A 479 -1.55 7.14 28.94
C TYR A 479 -1.53 8.55 29.52
N THR A 480 -0.41 8.90 30.16
CA THR A 480 -0.26 10.15 30.94
C THR A 480 0.97 10.94 30.48
N GLY A 481 1.07 12.21 30.87
CA GLY A 481 2.16 13.09 30.47
C GLY A 481 1.68 14.23 29.58
N GLU A 482 2.63 14.89 28.91
CA GLU A 482 2.33 16.05 28.05
C GLU A 482 1.52 15.67 26.80
N ASP A 483 1.66 14.42 26.33
CA ASP A 483 0.96 13.91 25.14
C ASP A 483 -0.42 13.31 25.44
N ALA A 484 -0.88 13.37 26.70
CA ALA A 484 -2.15 12.78 27.10
C ALA A 484 -3.34 13.39 26.34
N PRO A 485 -4.38 12.60 25.99
CA PRO A 485 -5.54 13.10 25.25
C PRO A 485 -6.18 14.34 25.88
N LYS A 486 -6.25 15.42 25.08
CA LYS A 486 -6.98 16.64 25.45
C LYS A 486 -8.49 16.42 25.39
N ILE A 487 -8.97 15.73 24.36
CA ILE A 487 -10.37 15.31 24.19
C ILE A 487 -10.52 13.89 24.74
N LYS A 488 -11.60 13.62 25.50
CA LYS A 488 -11.74 12.36 26.25
C LYS A 488 -12.37 11.23 25.46
N ASN A 489 -13.16 11.54 24.43
CA ASN A 489 -13.87 10.56 23.63
C ASN A 489 -13.74 10.90 22.14
N VAL A 490 -13.50 9.88 21.33
CA VAL A 490 -13.53 9.99 19.87
C VAL A 490 -14.62 9.04 19.38
N ILE A 491 -15.58 9.57 18.62
CA ILE A 491 -16.57 8.76 17.91
C ILE A 491 -16.22 8.81 16.44
N ILE A 492 -15.91 7.65 15.87
CA ILE A 492 -15.68 7.49 14.44
C ILE A 492 -16.98 7.00 13.83
N LYS A 493 -17.57 7.76 12.91
CA LYS A 493 -18.81 7.42 12.21
C LYS A 493 -18.52 7.01 10.78
N TYR A 494 -19.14 5.93 10.34
CA TYR A 494 -18.96 5.39 9.01
C TYR A 494 -20.06 5.89 8.07
N PHE A 495 -19.67 6.29 6.86
CA PHE A 495 -20.55 6.81 5.82
C PHE A 495 -20.38 6.00 4.53
N ALA A 496 -21.48 5.72 3.85
CA ALA A 496 -21.45 4.90 2.64
C ALA A 496 -20.82 5.60 1.42
N ASP A 497 -20.80 6.94 1.41
CA ASP A 497 -20.30 7.70 0.27
C ASP A 497 -19.78 9.11 0.66
N PRO A 498 -18.88 9.71 -0.15
CA PRO A 498 -18.31 11.02 0.13
C PRO A 498 -19.33 12.16 0.20
N THR A 499 -20.42 12.07 -0.56
CA THR A 499 -21.46 13.10 -0.59
C THR A 499 -22.20 13.15 0.76
N THR A 500 -22.57 12.01 1.34
CA THR A 500 -23.21 11.95 2.67
C THR A 500 -22.27 12.39 3.78
N LEU A 501 -21.00 11.99 3.74
CA LEU A 501 -19.96 12.45 4.65
C LEU A 501 -19.80 13.99 4.60
N GLY A 502 -19.65 14.55 3.40
CA GLY A 502 -19.52 15.99 3.19
C GLY A 502 -20.75 16.78 3.66
N ASN A 503 -21.96 16.24 3.48
CA ASN A 503 -23.18 16.85 3.99
C ASN A 503 -23.23 16.84 5.53
N ALA A 504 -22.71 15.80 6.17
CA ALA A 504 -22.72 15.68 7.63
C ALA A 504 -21.82 16.73 8.31
N VAL A 505 -20.60 16.96 7.78
CA VAL A 505 -19.70 17.98 8.34
C VAL A 505 -20.25 19.40 8.12
N GLU A 506 -20.85 19.67 6.96
CA GLU A 506 -21.48 20.95 6.66
C GLU A 506 -22.66 21.25 7.61
N LYS A 507 -23.48 20.27 7.92
CA LYS A 507 -24.62 20.42 8.84
C LYS A 507 -24.22 20.44 10.32
N GLY A 508 -22.94 20.19 10.62
CA GLY A 508 -22.44 20.10 12.00
C GLY A 508 -22.84 18.81 12.72
N GLU A 509 -23.18 17.75 12.00
CA GLU A 509 -23.50 16.42 12.54
C GLU A 509 -22.24 15.62 12.93
N ILE A 510 -21.09 16.01 12.37
CA ILE A 510 -19.74 15.56 12.70
C ILE A 510 -18.80 16.78 12.78
N ASP A 511 -17.65 16.61 13.44
CA ASP A 511 -16.64 17.65 13.65
C ASP A 511 -15.58 17.67 12.54
N ILE A 512 -15.16 16.47 12.13
CA ILE A 512 -14.14 16.24 11.11
C ILE A 512 -14.70 15.24 10.11
N ALA A 513 -14.51 15.49 8.81
CA ALA A 513 -14.65 14.52 7.74
C ALA A 513 -13.25 14.19 7.21
N TRP A 514 -12.87 12.92 7.32
CA TRP A 514 -11.53 12.42 7.02
C TRP A 514 -11.60 11.19 6.09
N ARG A 515 -10.64 11.13 5.16
CA ARG A 515 -10.48 10.17 4.06
C ARG A 515 -11.61 10.15 3.04
N THR A 516 -11.21 9.99 1.78
CA THR A 516 -12.11 9.75 0.63
C THR A 516 -13.12 10.87 0.34
N LEU A 517 -12.88 12.10 0.82
CA LEU A 517 -13.60 13.26 0.32
C LEU A 517 -13.17 13.52 -1.12
N GLY A 518 -14.02 13.09 -2.05
CA GLY A 518 -13.82 13.29 -3.47
C GLY A 518 -13.56 14.76 -3.79
N PRO A 519 -12.83 15.08 -4.87
CA PRO A 519 -12.41 16.47 -5.02
C PRO A 519 -13.55 17.43 -5.44
N VAL A 520 -14.74 16.90 -5.79
CA VAL A 520 -16.00 17.66 -5.92
C VAL A 520 -16.47 18.15 -4.55
N GLU A 521 -16.52 17.25 -3.58
CA GLU A 521 -16.87 17.54 -2.19
C GLU A 521 -15.86 18.50 -1.57
N SER A 522 -14.55 18.27 -1.69
CA SER A 522 -13.54 19.13 -1.06
C SER A 522 -13.59 20.56 -1.60
N THR A 523 -13.77 20.73 -2.93
CA THR A 523 -13.94 22.05 -3.56
C THR A 523 -15.19 22.74 -3.03
N ARG A 524 -16.32 22.04 -3.00
CA ARG A 524 -17.58 22.59 -2.49
C ARG A 524 -17.45 23.01 -1.02
N LEU A 525 -16.91 22.13 -0.17
CA LEU A 525 -16.72 22.37 1.27
C LEU A 525 -15.77 23.54 1.55
N SER A 526 -14.75 23.76 0.71
CA SER A 526 -13.80 24.88 0.84
C SER A 526 -14.47 26.26 0.71
N SER A 527 -15.64 26.32 0.08
CA SER A 527 -16.41 27.56 -0.10
C SER A 527 -17.38 27.85 1.06
N ILE A 528 -17.49 26.96 2.04
CA ILE A 528 -18.46 27.05 3.14
C ILE A 528 -17.84 27.78 4.33
N GLU A 529 -18.51 28.85 4.78
CA GLU A 529 -18.09 29.57 5.98
C GLU A 529 -18.14 28.67 7.22
N GLY A 530 -17.05 28.67 7.99
CA GLY A 530 -16.94 27.87 9.20
C GLY A 530 -16.39 26.46 9.00
N LEU A 531 -16.02 26.08 7.77
CA LEU A 531 -15.24 24.88 7.50
C LEU A 531 -13.81 25.26 7.06
N THR A 532 -12.86 24.42 7.44
CA THR A 532 -11.50 24.42 6.91
C THR A 532 -11.32 23.14 6.11
N VAL A 533 -10.91 23.24 4.85
CA VAL A 533 -10.49 22.12 4.03
C VAL A 533 -8.98 22.17 3.90
N MET A 534 -8.31 21.13 4.39
CA MET A 534 -6.87 20.96 4.26
C MET A 534 -6.61 19.88 3.20
N LYS A 535 -5.86 20.24 2.16
CA LYS A 535 -5.24 19.29 1.26
C LYS A 535 -4.11 18.61 2.02
N VAL A 536 -4.10 17.29 2.01
CA VAL A 536 -3.09 16.46 2.64
C VAL A 536 -2.14 16.00 1.55
N ASP A 537 -0.86 16.37 1.69
CA ASP A 537 0.22 15.87 0.85
C ASP A 537 0.63 14.46 1.32
N ALA A 538 -0.36 13.57 1.44
CA ALA A 538 -0.18 12.16 1.71
C ALA A 538 -0.30 11.43 0.36
N PRO A 539 0.77 10.79 -0.11
CA PRO A 539 0.85 10.32 -1.47
C PRO A 539 0.00 9.07 -1.69
N SER A 540 -1.00 9.14 -2.56
CA SER A 540 -1.53 7.95 -3.24
C SER A 540 -1.08 8.00 -4.69
N LEU A 541 -0.33 7.00 -5.14
CA LEU A 541 0.10 6.90 -6.53
C LEU A 541 -0.92 6.08 -7.33
N ARG A 542 -1.20 6.49 -8.56
CA ARG A 542 -1.69 5.58 -9.60
C ARG A 542 -0.58 5.35 -10.61
N TYR A 543 -0.42 4.09 -11.01
CA TYR A 543 0.64 3.68 -11.93
C TYR A 543 0.19 2.50 -12.79
N MET A 544 0.84 2.35 -13.94
CA MET A 544 0.65 1.23 -14.85
C MET A 544 1.73 0.18 -14.63
N VAL A 545 1.33 -1.08 -14.66
CA VAL A 545 2.19 -2.25 -14.50
C VAL A 545 2.28 -3.00 -15.82
N PHE A 546 3.51 -3.26 -16.24
CA PHE A 546 3.79 -4.29 -17.24
C PHE A 546 4.02 -5.61 -16.52
N ASN A 547 3.45 -6.71 -17.00
CA ASN A 547 3.93 -8.02 -16.61
C ASN A 547 5.12 -8.40 -17.49
N HIS A 548 6.34 -8.31 -16.96
CA HIS A 548 7.60 -8.49 -17.70
C HIS A 548 7.84 -9.93 -18.16
N THR A 549 7.05 -10.88 -17.67
CA THR A 549 7.13 -12.30 -18.04
C THR A 549 5.96 -12.76 -18.89
N TYR A 550 5.00 -11.87 -19.20
CA TYR A 550 3.84 -12.22 -20.01
C TYR A 550 4.25 -12.61 -21.42
N VAL A 551 3.76 -13.76 -21.89
CA VAL A 551 3.96 -14.25 -23.26
C VAL A 551 2.59 -14.29 -23.93
N LEU A 552 2.49 -13.73 -25.14
CA LEU A 552 1.27 -13.89 -25.93
C LEU A 552 1.04 -15.36 -26.22
N ASP A 553 -0.15 -15.86 -25.87
CA ASP A 553 -0.57 -17.18 -26.31
C ASP A 553 -0.60 -17.17 -27.85
N THR A 554 0.32 -17.90 -28.48
CA THR A 554 0.41 -17.98 -29.95
C THR A 554 -0.68 -18.90 -30.55
N ALA A 555 -1.84 -18.99 -29.89
CA ALA A 555 -2.93 -19.88 -30.24
C ALA A 555 -4.21 -19.09 -30.47
N GLU A 556 -4.37 -18.54 -31.68
CA GLU A 556 -5.48 -18.84 -32.60
C GLU A 556 -5.23 -18.27 -34.01
#